data_AF-A0A1Q7E771-F1
#
_entry.id   AF-A0A1Q7E771-F1
#
_cell.length_a   1.000
_cell.length_b   1.000
_cell.length_c   1.000
_cell.angle_alpha   90.00
_cell.angle_beta   90.00
_cell.angle_gamma   90.00
#
_symmetry.space_group_name_H-M   'P 1'
#
loop_
_entity.id
_entity.type
_entity.pdbx_description
1 polymer ?
#
loop_
_entity_poly.entity_id
_entity_poly.type
_entity_poly.pdbx_seq_one_letter_code
_entity_poly.pdbx_strand_id
1 'polypeptide(L)'
;MAPSPRGWARCLDNVADVLRRGAWYPIVDETDDGKVVIEVRKKPVRVSRIDVAVRESPPDRWSIVVRTGLLRPTLGGREGEEVTQTYAVCPQCQERQDFSGKPDSLKCLRCKTDAKVDWSETC
;
A
#
# COMPACT_ATOMS: atom_id res chain seq x y z
N MET A 1 15.37 8.00 20.10
CA MET A 1 14.75 6.69 19.83
C MET A 1 13.37 6.98 19.29
N ALA A 2 13.05 6.61 18.05
CA ALA A 2 11.68 6.79 17.56
C ALA A 2 10.74 5.89 18.38
N PRO A 3 9.53 6.36 18.75
CA PRO A 3 8.58 5.51 19.46
C PRO A 3 8.28 4.27 18.62
N SER A 4 8.17 3.11 19.28
CA SER A 4 7.72 1.89 18.62
C SER A 4 6.31 2.12 18.04
N PRO A 5 6.04 1.69 16.81
CA PRO A 5 4.72 1.86 16.21
C PRO A 5 3.67 1.12 17.02
N ARG A 6 2.52 1.78 17.24
CA ARG A 6 1.34 1.21 17.95
C ARG A 6 0.61 0.18 17.10
N GLY A 7 0.86 0.20 15.79
CA GLY A 7 0.28 -0.68 14.80
C GLY A 7 0.66 -0.19 13.40
N TRP A 8 -0.02 -0.72 12.40
CA TRP A 8 0.22 -0.41 11.00
C TRP A 8 -1.11 -0.17 10.30
N ALA A 9 -1.14 0.85 9.45
CA ALA A 9 -2.32 1.27 8.71
C ALA A 9 -2.07 1.21 7.20
N ARG A 10 -3.03 0.68 6.44
CA ARG A 10 -3.06 0.72 4.97
C ARG A 10 -4.32 1.43 4.52
N CYS A 11 -4.23 2.33 3.55
CA CYS A 11 -5.40 3.03 3.04
C CYS A 11 -6.40 2.09 2.38
N LEU A 12 -7.67 2.36 2.59
CA LEU A 12 -8.77 1.83 1.78
C LEU A 12 -8.91 2.65 0.49
N ASP A 13 -9.79 2.21 -0.40
CA ASP A 13 -9.95 2.76 -1.75
C ASP A 13 -10.18 4.28 -1.79
N ASN A 14 -10.80 4.83 -0.75
CA ASN A 14 -11.30 6.20 -0.66
C ASN A 14 -10.25 7.27 -0.27
N VAL A 15 -9.04 6.90 0.17
CA VAL A 15 -7.99 7.85 0.62
C VAL A 15 -6.65 7.67 -0.12
N ALA A 16 -6.70 7.00 -1.28
CA ALA A 16 -5.53 6.72 -2.10
C ALA A 16 -4.84 7.97 -2.71
N ASP A 17 -5.45 9.16 -2.58
CA ASP A 17 -4.85 10.43 -3.02
C ASP A 17 -3.81 10.97 -2.03
N VAL A 18 -3.93 10.61 -0.75
CA VAL A 18 -2.99 11.03 0.31
C VAL A 18 -1.96 9.93 0.59
N LEU A 19 -2.39 8.66 0.53
CA LEU A 19 -1.58 7.51 0.88
C LEU A 19 -1.35 6.59 -0.33
N ARG A 20 -0.18 5.95 -0.36
CA ARG A 20 0.11 4.97 -1.41
C ARG A 20 -0.76 3.73 -1.16
N ARG A 21 -1.65 3.45 -2.10
CA ARG A 21 -2.41 2.19 -2.15
C ARG A 21 -1.49 0.98 -2.03
N GLY A 22 -1.90 0.01 -1.22
CA GLY A 22 -1.11 -1.19 -0.90
C GLY A 22 -0.02 -1.00 0.15
N ALA A 23 0.37 0.22 0.48
CA ALA A 23 1.43 0.48 1.47
C ALA A 23 0.88 0.46 2.90
N TRP A 24 1.64 -0.15 3.80
CA TRP A 24 1.41 -0.09 5.23
C TRP A 24 2.33 0.97 5.86
N TYR A 25 1.75 1.81 6.72
CA TYR A 25 2.40 2.90 7.42
C TYR A 25 2.33 2.66 8.93
N PRO A 26 3.41 2.93 9.68
CA PRO A 26 3.37 2.81 11.14
C PRO A 26 2.43 3.85 11.72
N ILE A 27 1.57 3.42 12.65
CA ILE A 27 0.76 4.30 13.50
C ILE A 27 1.64 4.78 14.64
N VAL A 28 1.84 6.10 14.72
CA VAL A 28 2.66 6.74 15.75
C VAL A 28 1.81 7.33 16.88
N ASP A 29 0.55 7.64 16.58
CA ASP A 29 -0.39 8.16 17.58
C ASP A 29 -1.84 7.82 17.21
N GLU A 30 -2.71 7.80 18.22
CA GLU A 30 -4.16 7.64 18.06
C GLU A 30 -4.87 8.72 18.86
N THR A 31 -5.95 9.25 18.31
CA THR A 31 -6.67 10.38 18.90
C THR A 31 -8.14 10.04 19.11
N ASP A 32 -8.71 10.56 20.20
CA ASP A 32 -10.09 10.25 20.62
C ASP A 32 -11.17 10.74 19.64
N ASP A 33 -10.81 11.57 18.65
CA ASP A 33 -11.69 12.04 17.57
C ASP A 33 -11.85 11.05 16.40
N GLY A 34 -11.50 9.77 16.61
CA GLY A 34 -11.62 8.73 15.59
C GLY A 34 -10.59 8.86 14.46
N LYS A 35 -9.47 9.54 14.71
CA LYS A 35 -8.35 9.67 13.76
C LYS A 35 -7.13 8.92 14.27
N VAL A 36 -6.27 8.55 13.31
CA VAL A 36 -4.95 7.99 13.60
C VAL A 36 -3.88 8.85 12.95
N VAL A 37 -2.73 8.94 13.59
CA VAL A 37 -1.55 9.61 13.04
C VAL A 37 -0.57 8.54 12.59
N ILE A 38 -0.26 8.55 11.30
CA ILE A 38 0.65 7.62 10.66
C ILE A 38 1.90 8.34 10.18
N GLU A 39 3.03 7.65 10.13
CA GLU A 39 4.26 8.22 9.59
C GLU A 39 4.41 7.89 8.10
N VAL A 40 4.35 8.93 7.26
CA VAL A 40 4.57 8.84 5.81
C VAL A 40 5.86 9.57 5.48
N ARG A 41 6.91 8.84 5.07
CA ARG A 41 8.22 9.44 4.74
C ARG A 41 8.75 10.36 5.86
N LYS A 42 8.69 9.91 7.12
CA LYS A 42 9.10 10.67 8.32
C LYS A 42 8.26 11.92 8.62
N LYS A 43 7.06 12.03 8.03
CA LYS A 43 6.12 13.11 8.31
C LYS A 43 4.85 12.52 8.92
N PRO A 44 4.34 13.08 10.03
CA PRO A 44 3.07 12.67 10.57
C PRO A 44 1.94 13.11 9.63
N VAL A 45 1.05 12.17 9.31
CA VAL A 45 -0.16 12.40 8.52
C VAL A 45 -1.34 11.89 9.32
N ARG A 46 -2.36 12.74 9.50
CA ARG A 46 -3.54 12.41 10.27
C ARG A 46 -4.66 11.99 9.32
N VAL A 47 -5.18 10.79 9.51
CA VAL A 47 -6.22 10.19 8.65
C VAL A 47 -7.36 9.65 9.48
N SER A 48 -8.53 9.51 8.86
CA SER A 48 -9.70 8.91 9.52
C SER A 48 -9.47 7.43 9.77
N ARG A 49 -9.81 6.93 10.96
CA ARG A 49 -9.66 5.50 11.31
C ARG A 49 -10.53 4.59 10.44
N ILE A 50 -11.65 5.10 9.93
CA ILE A 50 -12.57 4.36 9.05
C ILE A 50 -12.06 4.21 7.61
N ASP A 51 -11.06 5.01 7.21
CA ASP A 51 -10.51 5.02 5.85
C ASP A 51 -9.24 4.16 5.72
N VAL A 52 -8.86 3.48 6.79
CA VAL A 52 -7.67 2.64 6.84
C VAL A 52 -7.97 1.28 7.45
N ALA A 53 -7.40 0.23 6.84
CA ALA A 53 -7.24 -1.05 7.49
C ALA A 53 -6.11 -0.94 8.52
N VAL A 54 -6.30 -1.50 9.71
CA VAL A 54 -5.30 -1.48 10.80
C VAL A 54 -4.95 -2.89 11.21
N ARG A 55 -3.67 -3.11 11.51
CA ARG A 55 -3.16 -4.35 12.10
C ARG A 55 -2.10 -4.05 13.15
N GLU A 56 -1.95 -4.94 14.12
CA GLU A 56 -0.95 -4.79 15.20
C GLU A 56 0.45 -5.17 14.73
N SER A 57 0.57 -6.28 13.99
CA SER A 57 1.88 -6.84 13.60
C SER A 57 2.49 -6.14 12.38
N PRO A 58 3.83 -6.03 12.32
CA PRO A 58 4.51 -5.36 11.22
C PRO A 58 4.35 -6.07 9.87
N PRO A 59 4.33 -5.29 8.78
CA PRO A 59 4.71 -5.59 7.42
C PRO A 59 5.50 -6.86 7.09
N ASP A 60 4.92 -8.01 6.77
CA ASP A 60 5.71 -9.20 6.42
C ASP A 60 5.40 -9.77 5.02
N ARG A 61 4.36 -9.27 4.36
CA ARG A 61 3.93 -9.70 3.03
C ARG A 61 3.76 -8.55 2.06
N TRP A 62 4.07 -8.80 0.79
CA TRP A 62 3.77 -7.88 -0.29
C TRP A 62 2.26 -7.72 -0.45
N SER A 63 1.79 -6.47 -0.54
CA SER A 63 0.42 -6.18 -0.95
C SER A 63 0.35 -6.15 -2.47
N ILE A 64 -0.65 -6.79 -3.06
CA ILE A 64 -0.95 -6.69 -4.48
C ILE A 64 -2.00 -5.60 -4.70
N VAL A 65 -1.72 -4.67 -5.60
CA VAL A 65 -2.66 -3.64 -6.02
C VAL A 65 -3.14 -3.96 -7.43
N VAL A 66 -4.45 -4.03 -7.62
CA VAL A 66 -5.09 -4.24 -8.92
C VAL A 66 -5.90 -2.99 -9.23
N ARG A 67 -5.51 -2.25 -10.27
CA ARG A 67 -6.24 -1.08 -10.74
C ARG A 67 -6.85 -1.34 -12.09
N THR A 68 -8.16 -1.38 -12.13
CA THR A 68 -8.94 -1.36 -13.36
C THR A 68 -9.23 0.10 -13.73
N GLY A 69 -8.90 0.50 -14.95
CA GLY A 69 -9.22 1.82 -15.47
C GLY A 69 -9.41 1.79 -16.98
N LEU A 70 -10.13 2.79 -17.50
CA LEU A 70 -10.27 2.96 -18.95
C LEU A 70 -9.02 3.67 -19.48
N LEU A 71 -8.43 3.12 -20.54
CA LEU A 71 -7.34 3.79 -21.25
C LEU A 71 -7.78 5.17 -21.74
N ARG A 72 -7.02 6.21 -21.37
CA ARG A 72 -7.09 7.49 -22.06
C ARG A 72 -6.27 7.43 -23.36
N PRO A 73 -6.70 8.13 -24.44
CA PRO A 73 -6.11 8.02 -25.78
C PRO A 73 -4.60 8.26 -25.90
N THR A 74 -3.95 8.87 -24.90
CA THR A 74 -2.53 9.23 -24.93
C THR A 74 -1.57 8.04 -24.85
N LEU A 75 -2.04 6.82 -24.60
CA LEU A 75 -1.20 5.62 -24.40
C LEU A 75 -1.29 4.59 -25.55
N GLY A 76 -1.85 4.96 -26.70
CA GLY A 76 -1.81 4.12 -27.91
C GLY A 76 -2.69 2.86 -27.89
N GLY A 77 -3.55 2.69 -26.88
CA GLY A 77 -4.60 1.67 -26.85
C GLY A 77 -5.94 2.18 -27.39
N ARG A 78 -6.93 1.29 -27.54
CA ARG A 78 -8.25 1.68 -28.05
C ARG A 78 -9.00 2.45 -26.96
N GLU A 79 -9.65 3.56 -27.34
CA GLU A 79 -10.50 4.33 -26.43
C GLU A 79 -11.54 3.41 -25.79
N GLY A 80 -11.64 3.44 -24.46
CA GLY A 80 -12.59 2.61 -23.72
C GLY A 80 -12.13 1.17 -23.45
N GLU A 81 -10.89 0.80 -23.82
CA GLU A 81 -10.32 -0.49 -23.44
C GLU A 81 -10.00 -0.50 -21.94
N GLU A 82 -10.53 -1.51 -21.25
CA GLU A 82 -10.30 -1.73 -19.83
C GLU A 82 -8.88 -2.26 -19.63
N VAL A 83 -8.03 -1.46 -18.98
CA VAL A 83 -6.68 -1.87 -18.61
C VAL A 83 -6.61 -2.16 -17.13
N THR A 84 -6.09 -3.34 -16.84
CA THR A 84 -5.72 -3.75 -15.48
C THR A 84 -4.23 -3.50 -15.29
N GLN A 85 -3.89 -2.56 -14.41
CA GLN A 85 -2.53 -2.37 -13.92
C GLN A 85 -2.37 -3.10 -12.59
N THR A 86 -1.47 -4.07 -12.55
CA THR A 86 -1.18 -4.83 -11.33
C THR A 86 0.27 -4.60 -10.91
N TYR A 87 0.48 -4.24 -9.65
CA TYR A 87 1.82 -4.08 -9.08
C TYR A 87 1.84 -4.50 -7.61
N ALA A 88 3.04 -4.83 -7.13
CA ALA A 88 3.26 -5.21 -5.74
C ALA A 88 3.83 -4.02 -4.95
N VAL A 89 3.52 -3.94 -3.66
CA VAL A 89 4.06 -2.93 -2.75
C VAL A 89 4.87 -3.60 -1.65
N CYS A 90 6.14 -3.19 -1.53
CA CYS A 90 7.07 -3.77 -0.58
C CYS A 90 6.63 -3.50 0.86
N PRO A 91 6.55 -4.54 1.74
CA PRO A 91 6.13 -4.36 3.12
C PRO A 91 7.11 -3.54 3.97
N GLN A 92 8.39 -3.49 3.57
CA GLN A 92 9.43 -2.82 4.33
C GLN A 92 9.58 -1.35 3.92
N CYS A 93 9.79 -1.08 2.62
CA CYS A 93 10.12 0.26 2.14
C CYS A 93 9.03 0.92 1.29
N GLN A 94 7.88 0.26 1.10
CA GLN A 94 6.72 0.78 0.36
C GLN A 94 6.98 1.03 -1.14
N GLU A 95 8.09 0.51 -1.67
CA GLU A 95 8.42 0.61 -3.09
C GLU A 95 7.42 -0.18 -3.95
N ARG A 96 7.06 0.39 -5.12
CA ARG A 96 6.25 -0.34 -6.10
C ARG A 96 7.15 -1.17 -6.97
N GLN A 97 6.71 -2.38 -7.28
CA GLN A 97 7.45 -3.27 -8.15
C GLN A 97 6.50 -4.03 -9.04
N ASP A 98 6.79 -4.00 -10.34
CA ASP A 98 6.14 -4.85 -11.32
C ASP A 98 6.60 -6.29 -11.16
N PHE A 99 5.75 -7.22 -11.52
CA PHE A 99 6.02 -8.65 -11.45
C PHE A 99 5.27 -9.37 -12.57
N SER A 100 5.68 -10.61 -12.86
CA SER A 100 5.03 -11.46 -13.86
C SER A 100 4.34 -12.65 -13.20
N GLY A 101 3.19 -13.06 -13.74
CA GLY A 101 2.43 -14.21 -13.24
C GLY A 101 1.89 -14.01 -11.83
N LYS A 102 1.91 -15.08 -11.03
CA LYS A 102 1.41 -15.10 -9.65
C LYS A 102 2.49 -15.61 -8.68
N PRO A 103 3.58 -14.85 -8.44
CA PRO A 103 4.68 -15.29 -7.61
C PRO A 103 4.26 -15.50 -6.15
N ASP A 104 4.83 -16.51 -5.49
CA ASP A 104 4.64 -16.74 -4.05
C ASP A 104 5.52 -15.81 -3.19
N SER A 105 6.60 -15.28 -3.74
CA SER A 105 7.52 -14.35 -3.07
C SER A 105 8.19 -13.39 -4.04
N LEU A 106 8.62 -12.24 -3.53
CA LEU A 106 9.31 -11.21 -4.31
C LEU A 106 10.48 -10.62 -3.51
N LYS A 107 11.60 -10.36 -4.22
CA LYS A 107 12.72 -9.56 -3.73
C LYS A 107 12.50 -8.09 -4.08
N CYS A 108 12.59 -7.20 -3.09
CA CYS A 108 12.46 -5.78 -3.35
C CYS A 108 13.71 -5.23 -4.05
N LEU A 109 13.54 -4.60 -5.21
CA LEU A 109 14.65 -4.02 -5.96
C LEU A 109 15.34 -2.86 -5.22
N ARG A 110 14.62 -2.18 -4.30
CA ARG A 110 15.12 -1.05 -3.50
C ARG A 110 15.80 -1.49 -2.20
N CYS A 111 15.05 -2.08 -1.27
CA CYS A 111 15.59 -2.45 0.06
C CYS A 111 16.16 -3.87 0.13
N LYS A 112 16.08 -4.64 -0.96
CA LYS A 112 16.59 -6.03 -1.09
C LYS A 112 15.92 -7.07 -0.19
N THR A 113 14.93 -6.69 0.62
CA THR A 113 14.11 -7.60 1.42
C THR A 113 13.37 -8.59 0.54
N ASP A 114 13.45 -9.87 0.90
CA ASP A 114 12.64 -10.96 0.35
C ASP A 114 11.45 -11.22 1.26
N ALA A 115 10.25 -11.31 0.69
CA ALA A 115 9.03 -11.55 1.44
C ALA A 115 8.00 -12.31 0.60
N LYS A 116 7.07 -13.00 1.25
CA LYS A 116 5.95 -13.68 0.58
C LYS A 116 4.96 -12.68 0.00
N VAL A 117 4.28 -13.07 -1.07
CA VAL A 117 3.19 -12.29 -1.65
C VAL A 117 1.87 -12.74 -1.03
N ASP A 118 1.05 -11.78 -0.61
CA ASP A 118 -0.31 -12.05 -0.17
C ASP A 118 -1.28 -11.87 -1.33
N TRP A 119 -1.82 -12.98 -1.83
CA TRP A 119 -2.85 -12.98 -2.88
C TRP A 119 -4.27 -13.03 -2.32
N SER A 120 -4.43 -13.20 -1.00
CA SER A 120 -5.76 -13.27 -0.37
C SER A 120 -6.39 -11.89 -0.19
N GLU A 121 -5.57 -10.84 -0.15
CA GLU A 121 -6.00 -9.45 0.00
C GLU A 121 -5.41 -8.57 -1.10
N THR A 122 -6.17 -8.39 -2.18
CA THR A 122 -5.85 -7.39 -3.22
C THR A 122 -6.43 -6.03 -2.86
N CYS A 123 -5.68 -4.96 -3.15
CA CYS A 123 -6.06 -3.56 -2.91
C CYS A 123 -6.36 -2.80 -4.20
#